data_AF-A0A453BPF2-F1
#
_entry.id   AF-A0A453BPF2-F1
#
_cell.length_a   1.000
_cell.length_b   1.000
_cell.length_c   1.000
_cell.angle_alpha   90.00
_cell.angle_beta   90.00
_cell.angle_gamma   90.00
#
_symmetry.space_group_name_H-M   'P 1'
#
loop_
_entity.id
_entity.type
_entity.pdbx_description
1 polymer ?
#
loop_
_entity_poly.entity_id
_entity_poly.type
_entity_poly.pdbx_seq_one_letter_code
_entity_poly.pdbx_strand_id
1 'polypeptide(L)' 'MSKARVYADVNVVRPKEYWDYEALAVQWG' A
#
# COMPACT_ATOMS: atom_id res chain seq x y z
N MET A 1 4.81 -20.71 7.82
CA MET A 1 4.66 -19.26 7.61
C MET A 1 3.46 -19.07 6.67
N SER A 2 2.42 -18.35 7.09
CA SER A 2 1.23 -18.12 6.24
C SER A 2 1.48 -16.90 5.34
N LYS A 3 1.23 -17.02 4.03
CA LYS A 3 1.36 -15.95 3.03
C LYS A 3 0.17 -16.04 2.08
N ALA A 4 -0.27 -14.90 1.52
CA ALA A 4 -1.29 -14.92 0.47
C ALA A 4 -0.82 -15.76 -0.73
N ARG A 5 -1.72 -16.57 -1.28
CA ARG A 5 -1.42 -17.45 -2.44
C ARG A 5 -1.18 -16.67 -3.73
N VAL A 6 -1.73 -15.46 -3.80
CA VAL A 6 -1.65 -14.55 -4.94
C VAL A 6 -1.48 -13.12 -4.43
N TYR A 7 -0.83 -12.27 -5.24
CA TYR A 7 -0.64 -10.83 -4.97
C TYR A 7 0.07 -10.47 -3.66
N ALA A 8 0.80 -11.43 -3.08
CA ALA A 8 1.37 -11.27 -1.74
C ALA A 8 2.39 -10.12 -1.63
N ASP A 9 2.98 -9.70 -2.75
CA ASP A 9 4.04 -8.69 -2.80
C ASP A 9 3.61 -7.43 -3.59
N VAL A 10 2.32 -7.28 -3.91
CA VAL A 10 1.85 -6.14 -4.73
C VAL A 10 2.22 -4.80 -4.11
N ASN A 11 2.09 -4.65 -2.80
CA ASN A 11 2.45 -3.38 -2.15
C ASN A 11 3.97 -3.15 -2.10
N VAL A 12 4.79 -4.19 -2.22
CA VAL A 12 6.27 -4.07 -2.24
C VAL A 12 6.75 -3.46 -3.55
N VAL A 13 6.12 -3.80 -4.67
CA VAL A 13 6.49 -3.28 -6.00
C VAL A 13 5.84 -1.95 -6.34
N ARG A 14 4.84 -1.52 -5.56
CA ARG A 14 4.16 -0.23 -5.75
C ARG A 14 4.93 0.88 -5.02
N PRO A 15 4.91 2.11 -5.56
CA PRO A 15 5.43 3.27 -4.85
C PRO A 15 4.82 3.41 -3.44
N LYS A 16 5.57 3.98 -2.50
CA LYS A 16 5.17 4.04 -1.09
C LYS A 16 3.84 4.79 -0.90
N GLU A 17 3.65 5.87 -1.64
CA GLU A 17 2.45 6.70 -1.66
C GLU A 17 1.16 5.93 -2.02
N TYR A 18 1.26 4.74 -2.62
CA TYR A 18 0.10 3.90 -2.94
C TYR A 18 -0.56 3.28 -1.71
N TRP A 19 0.25 2.89 -0.72
CA TRP A 19 -0.20 2.11 0.44
C TRP A 19 0.10 2.80 1.78
N ASP A 20 1.00 3.79 1.79
CA ASP A 20 1.30 4.61 2.96
C ASP A 20 0.26 5.72 3.14
N TYR A 21 -0.93 5.31 3.58
CA TYR A 21 -2.04 6.23 3.80
C TYR A 21 -1.82 7.15 5.02
N GLU A 22 -0.87 6.86 5.90
CA GLU A 22 -0.52 7.75 7.01
C GLU A 22 0.11 9.05 6.51
N ALA A 23 0.81 9.00 5.37
CA ALA A 23 1.39 10.16 4.72
C ALA A 23 0.40 10.92 3.79
N LEU A 24 -0.84 10.43 3.64
CA LEU A 24 -1.82 11.03 2.73
C LEU A 24 -2.37 12.35 3.30
N ALA A 25 -1.99 13.47 2.66
CA ALA A 25 -2.56 14.78 2.95
C ALA A 25 -3.91 14.98 2.24
N VAL A 26 -5.01 14.68 2.94
CA VAL A 26 -6.36 14.87 2.39
C VAL A 26 -6.69 16.35 2.26
N GLN A 27 -7.07 16.77 1.04
CA GLN A 27 -7.59 18.11 0.79
C GLN A 27 -9.09 18.13 1.06
N TRP A 28 -9.47 18.64 2.23
CA TRP A 28 -10.86 18.93 2.55
C TRP A 28 -11.20 20.32 2.00
N GLY A 29 -12.28 20.39 1.22
CA GLY A 29 -12.76 21.64 0.61
C GLY A 29 -13.25 22.67 1.62
#